data_AF-A0A2D5TFT3-F1
#
_entry.id   AF-A0A2D5TFT3-F1
#
_cell.length_a   1.000
_cell.length_b   1.000
_cell.length_c   1.000
_cell.angle_alpha   90.00
_cell.angle_beta   90.00
_cell.angle_gamma   90.00
#
_symmetry.space_group_name_H-M   'P 1'
#
loop_
_entity.id
_entity.type
_entity.pdbx_description
1 polymer ?
#
loop_
_entity_poly.entity_id
_entity_poly.type
_entity_poly.pdbx_seq_one_letter_code
_entity_poly.pdbx_strand_id
1 'polypeptide(L)' 'MHVDPTPEQFAAFKSLNREKPLNMMNLVRLRDLANYTDGRGGTGAEAYAAYGKESGPIFTG' A
#
# COMPACT_ATOMS: atom_id res chain seq x y z
N MET A 1 11.19 -0.37 -9.79
CA MET A 1 9.80 -0.32 -9.28
C MET A 1 9.90 -0.14 -7.78
N HIS A 2 9.21 0.85 -7.21
CA HIS A 2 9.18 1.10 -5.77
C HIS A 2 7.80 0.70 -5.27
N VAL A 3 7.73 -0.35 -4.45
CA VAL A 3 6.45 -0.90 -3.94
C VAL A 3 6.44 -0.75 -2.43
N ASP A 4 7.44 -1.35 -1.76
CA ASP A 4 7.58 -1.29 -0.32
C ASP A 4 8.64 -0.25 0.10
N PRO A 5 8.46 0.44 1.24
CA PRO A 5 9.50 1.28 1.82
C PRO A 5 10.68 0.44 2.32
N THR A 6 11.87 1.00 2.33
CA THR A 6 13.02 0.36 2.98
C THR A 6 12.88 0.40 4.51
N PRO A 7 13.59 -0.48 5.26
CA PRO A 7 13.59 -0.43 6.72
C PRO A 7 13.97 0.94 7.29
N GLU A 8 14.92 1.64 6.66
CA GLU A 8 15.40 2.97 7.06
C GLU A 8 14.32 4.03 6.84
N GLN A 9 13.62 3.99 5.70
CA GLN A 9 12.50 4.87 5.41
C GLN A 9 11.36 4.66 6.42
N PHE A 10 11.06 3.40 6.75
CA PHE A 10 10.04 3.08 7.74
C PHE A 10 10.43 3.50 9.16
N ALA A 11 11.71 3.39 9.53
CA ALA A 11 12.22 3.90 10.80
C ALA A 11 12.08 5.43 10.91
N ALA A 12 12.43 6.16 9.85
CA ALA A 12 12.27 7.61 9.79
C ALA A 12 10.79 8.01 9.92
N PHE A 13 9.88 7.35 9.21
CA PHE A 13 8.44 7.56 9.35
C PHE A 13 7.94 7.35 10.78
N LYS A 14 8.37 6.26 11.45
CA LYS A 14 7.99 5.95 12.83
C LYS A 14 8.49 6.97 13.86
N SER A 15 9.54 7.73 13.53
CA SER A 15 10.11 8.79 14.38
C SER A 15 9.37 10.14 14.29
N LEU A 16 8.45 10.30 13.34
CA LEU A 16 7.66 11.53 13.19
C LEU A 16 6.76 11.78 14.42
N ASN A 17 6.48 13.06 14.67
CA ASN A 17 5.54 13.46 15.72
C ASN A 17 4.13 12.96 15.39
N ARG A 18 3.60 12.09 16.26
CA ARG A 18 2.29 11.42 16.10
C ARG A 18 1.10 12.28 16.50
N GLU A 19 1.33 13.42 17.14
CA GLU A 19 0.27 14.36 17.55
C GLU A 19 -0.15 15.30 16.41
N LYS A 20 0.55 15.24 15.27
CA LYS A 20 0.24 16.04 14.09
C LYS A 20 -0.41 15.19 13.01
N PRO A 21 -1.38 15.73 12.25
CA PRO A 21 -1.96 15.02 11.13
C PRO A 21 -0.88 14.77 10.06
N LEU A 22 -0.96 13.59 9.44
CA LEU A 22 -0.09 13.18 8.34
C LEU A 22 -0.92 13.06 7.06
N ASN A 23 -0.48 13.74 6.01
CA ASN A 23 -1.09 13.62 4.68
C ASN A 23 -0.33 12.56 3.88
N MET A 24 -0.99 11.42 3.62
CA MET A 24 -0.41 10.32 2.86
C MET A 24 -0.82 10.42 1.38
N MET A 25 0.08 10.94 0.54
CA MET A 25 -0.14 11.04 -0.90
C MET A 25 0.21 9.73 -1.61
N ASN A 26 -0.74 9.17 -2.34
CA ASN A 26 -0.57 7.91 -3.07
C ASN A 26 -0.57 8.15 -4.58
N LEU A 27 0.55 7.86 -5.25
CA LEU A 27 0.67 7.83 -6.70
C LEU A 27 0.96 6.39 -7.13
N VAL A 28 -0.10 5.66 -7.47
CA VAL A 28 -0.01 4.21 -7.71
C VAL A 28 -0.09 3.92 -9.20
N ARG A 29 0.93 3.22 -9.72
CA ARG A 29 0.91 2.62 -11.05
C ARG A 29 0.66 1.12 -10.91
N LEU A 30 -0.48 0.66 -11.42
CA LEU A 30 -0.85 -0.75 -11.41
C LEU A 30 -0.18 -1.50 -12.56
N ARG A 31 0.06 -2.80 -12.35
CA ARG A 31 0.49 -3.71 -13.41
C ARG A 31 -0.72 -4.16 -14.23
N ASP A 32 -0.50 -4.53 -15.48
CA ASP A 32 -1.56 -5.15 -16.29
C ASP A 32 -1.99 -6.49 -15.68
N LEU A 33 -1.03 -7.31 -15.26
CA LEU A 33 -1.23 -8.57 -14.55
C LEU A 33 -0.68 -8.51 -13.13
N ALA A 34 -1.45 -9.04 -12.17
CA ALA A 34 -1.03 -9.18 -10.79
C ALA A 34 0.13 -10.19 -10.67
N ASN A 35 1.04 -9.97 -9.72
CA ASN A 35 2.21 -10.82 -9.49
C ASN A 35 2.13 -11.47 -8.10
N TYR A 36 1.15 -12.35 -7.91
CA TYR A 36 1.03 -13.11 -6.66
C TYR A 36 2.02 -14.28 -6.62
N THR A 37 2.71 -14.45 -5.49
CA THR A 37 3.67 -15.55 -5.29
C THR A 37 3.01 -16.93 -5.16
N ASP A 38 1.73 -16.96 -4.78
CA ASP A 38 0.91 -18.17 -4.69
C ASP A 38 0.33 -18.60 -6.05
N GLY A 39 0.67 -17.90 -7.13
CA GLY A 39 0.25 -18.24 -8.49
C GLY A 39 -1.18 -17.83 -8.84
N ARG A 40 -1.89 -17.09 -7.97
CA ARG A 40 -3.18 -16.51 -8.34
C ARG A 40 -3.01 -15.54 -9.53
N GLY A 41 -3.92 -15.66 -10.49
CA GLY A 41 -3.98 -14.77 -11.66
C GLY A 41 -4.79 -13.51 -11.38
N GLY A 42 -5.10 -12.78 -12.46
CA GLY A 42 -5.90 -11.55 -12.44
C GLY A 42 -5.10 -10.31 -12.82
N THR A 43 -5.82 -9.20 -12.93
CA THR A 43 -5.25 -7.89 -13.27
C THR A 43 -4.71 -7.17 -12.04
N GLY A 44 -3.79 -6.24 -12.24
CA GLY A 44 -3.35 -5.38 -11.13
C GLY A 44 -4.46 -4.51 -10.55
N ALA A 45 -5.47 -4.17 -11.37
CA ALA A 45 -6.67 -3.45 -10.93
C ALA A 45 -7.52 -4.27 -9.96
N GLU A 46 -7.79 -5.54 -10.27
CA GLU A 46 -8.54 -6.45 -9.37
C GLU A 46 -7.78 -6.68 -8.06
N ALA A 47 -6.46 -6.85 -8.13
CA ALA A 47 -5.61 -7.00 -6.96
C ALA A 47 -5.66 -5.76 -6.05
N TYR A 48 -5.60 -4.56 -6.63
CA TYR A 48 -5.65 -3.31 -5.87
C TYR A 48 -7.05 -3.05 -5.29
N ALA A 49 -8.11 -3.43 -6.01
CA ALA A 49 -9.48 -3.37 -5.50
C ALA A 49 -9.67 -4.31 -4.29
N ALA A 50 -9.13 -5.52 -4.35
CA ALA A 50 -9.15 -6.45 -3.22
C ALA A 50 -8.39 -5.87 -2.01
N TYR A 51 -7.22 -5.28 -2.21
CA TYR A 51 -6.49 -4.58 -1.16
C TYR A 51 -7.34 -3.47 -0.51
N GLY A 52 -7.99 -2.63 -1.30
CA GLY A 52 -8.86 -1.56 -0.78
C GLY A 52 -10.05 -2.09 0.03
N LYS A 53 -10.69 -3.16 -0.45
CA LYS A 53 -11.82 -3.80 0.23
C LYS A 53 -11.43 -4.36 1.61
N GLU A 54 -10.32 -5.08 1.67
CA GLU A 54 -9.90 -5.78 2.89
C GLU A 54 -9.19 -4.85 3.89
N SER A 55 -8.48 -3.82 3.42
CA SER A 55 -7.79 -2.86 4.28
C SER A 55 -8.66 -1.67 4.70
N GLY A 56 -9.69 -1.33 3.93
CA GLY A 56 -10.59 -0.20 4.18
C GLY A 56 -11.08 -0.09 5.62
N PRO A 57 -11.58 -1.17 6.27
CA PRO A 57 -12.04 -1.14 7.65
C PRO A 57 -10.98 -0.71 8.68
N ILE A 58 -9.69 -0.82 8.36
CA ILE A 58 -8.59 -0.39 9.24
C ILE A 58 -8.48 1.14 9.25
N PHE A 59 -8.91 1.81 8.17
CA PHE A 59 -8.75 3.25 7.96
C PHE A 59 -9.99 4.09 8.25
N THR A 60 -11.11 3.46 8.63
CA THR A 60 -12.39 4.16 8.93
C THR A 60 -12.50 4.67 10.37
N GLY A 61 -11.39 4.69 11.12
CA GLY A 61 -11.33 5.18 12.50
C GLY A 61 -11.38 6.69 12.62
#